data_AF-A0AAD8LKH8-F1
#
_entry.id   AF-A0AAD8LKH8-F1
#
_cell.length_a   1.000
_cell.length_b   1.000
_cell.length_c   1.000
_cell.angle_alpha   90.00
_cell.angle_beta   90.00
_cell.angle_gamma   90.00
#
_symmetry.space_group_name_H-M   'P 1'
#
loop_
_entity.id
_entity.type
_entity.pdbx_description
1 polymer ?
#
loop_
_entity_poly.entity_id
_entity_poly.type
_entity_poly.pdbx_seq_one_letter_code
_entity_poly.pdbx_strand_id
1 'polypeptide(L)'
;MMFIILLPFIFATRALGSTLIFGPLIYSRIAHEKDVYSLGSNPVVPADIAEKVKAYQQKSIYPVIENAFYLGFTNQLSMCVMNLKKEYERIDEDVVWPSALPYVKLFISKDYVRSKISMANIHTLKMMEYTQKMLLGYANSNFTEGNADKEIRKKKFANGIAFIEMSEKIGRYRKKRIQELEVEVKRIMGNINTIPTVKATGKVSLLVDYFEGHSIFLAIFAPLVLYGFCSL
;
A
#
# COMPACT_ATOMS: atom_id res chain seq x y z
N MET A 1 5.77 18.60 -30.31
CA MET A 1 6.91 18.44 -29.37
C MET A 1 6.60 17.63 -28.10
N MET A 2 5.38 17.12 -27.87
CA MET A 2 5.02 16.43 -26.61
C MET A 2 5.18 14.89 -26.65
N PHE A 3 5.44 14.31 -27.82
CA PHE A 3 5.55 12.85 -28.00
C PHE A 3 6.97 12.28 -27.83
N ILE A 4 8.01 13.13 -27.92
CA ILE A 4 9.41 12.69 -27.82
C ILE A 4 9.83 12.46 -26.35
N ILE A 5 9.10 13.01 -25.37
CA ILE A 5 9.39 12.85 -23.94
C ILE A 5 8.77 11.55 -23.37
N LEU A 6 7.74 10.99 -24.03
CA LEU A 6 7.09 9.74 -23.61
C LEU A 6 7.88 8.48 -24.02
N LEU A 7 8.61 8.53 -25.13
CA LEU A 7 9.44 7.42 -25.59
C LEU A 7 10.59 7.06 -24.62
N PRO A 8 11.42 7.99 -24.14
CA PRO A 8 12.43 7.67 -23.12
C PRO A 8 11.78 7.27 -21.79
N PHE A 9 10.55 7.69 -21.48
CA PHE A 9 9.81 7.26 -20.28
C PHE A 9 9.31 5.80 -20.38
N ILE A 10 8.92 5.35 -21.58
CA ILE A 10 8.52 3.95 -21.85
C ILE A 10 9.74 3.04 -21.93
N PHE A 11 10.85 3.50 -22.50
CA PHE A 11 12.12 2.77 -22.50
C PHE A 11 12.76 2.73 -21.10
N ALA A 12 12.66 3.82 -20.33
CA ALA A 12 13.05 3.85 -18.92
C ALA A 12 12.18 2.88 -18.11
N THR A 13 10.85 2.85 -18.26
CA THR A 13 10.01 1.89 -17.52
C THR A 13 10.24 0.43 -17.92
N ARG A 14 10.67 0.12 -19.16
CA ARG A 14 11.10 -1.24 -19.54
C ARG A 14 12.49 -1.62 -19.03
N ALA A 15 13.44 -0.69 -19.02
CA ALA A 15 14.76 -0.88 -18.41
C ALA A 15 14.70 -0.82 -16.86
N LEU A 16 13.68 -0.18 -16.28
CA LEU A 16 13.43 -0.11 -14.84
C LEU A 16 12.49 -1.19 -14.32
N GLY A 17 11.70 -1.83 -15.20
CA GLY A 17 10.96 -3.04 -14.88
C GLY A 17 11.90 -4.19 -14.50
N SER A 18 13.13 -4.19 -15.04
CA SER A 18 14.20 -5.07 -14.58
C SER A 18 14.88 -4.55 -13.31
N THR A 19 15.08 -3.23 -13.10
CA THR A 19 15.62 -2.74 -11.80
C THR A 19 14.63 -2.76 -10.64
N LEU A 20 13.33 -2.89 -10.85
CA LEU A 20 12.36 -3.24 -9.78
C LEU A 20 12.62 -4.65 -9.23
N ILE A 21 13.31 -5.50 -10.02
CA ILE A 21 13.77 -6.84 -9.64
C ILE A 21 15.24 -6.80 -9.15
N PHE A 22 16.02 -5.80 -9.57
CA PHE A 22 17.46 -5.64 -9.24
C PHE A 22 17.84 -4.46 -8.31
N GLY A 23 16.86 -3.73 -7.76
CA GLY A 23 17.03 -2.72 -6.70
C GLY A 23 17.69 -3.15 -5.37
N PRO A 24 17.90 -4.44 -5.05
CA PRO A 24 18.66 -4.84 -3.86
C PRO A 24 20.17 -4.62 -4.01
N LEU A 25 20.69 -4.46 -5.24
CA LEU A 25 22.14 -4.45 -5.50
C LEU A 25 22.87 -3.22 -4.94
N ILE A 26 22.19 -2.08 -4.74
CA ILE A 26 22.82 -0.85 -4.23
C ILE A 26 22.94 -0.92 -2.69
N TYR A 27 21.85 -1.24 -1.99
CA TYR A 27 21.86 -1.47 -0.53
C TYR A 27 22.75 -2.66 -0.13
N SER A 28 22.72 -3.73 -0.93
CA SER A 28 23.64 -4.88 -0.87
C SER A 28 25.11 -4.46 -0.86
N ARG A 29 25.47 -3.60 -1.82
CA ARG A 29 26.84 -3.18 -2.06
C ARG A 29 27.35 -2.29 -0.93
N ILE A 30 26.53 -1.33 -0.47
CA ILE A 30 26.86 -0.45 0.65
C ILE A 30 26.96 -1.22 1.97
N ALA A 31 26.04 -2.14 2.23
CA ALA A 31 26.06 -2.96 3.45
C ALA A 31 27.26 -3.92 3.49
N HIS A 32 27.67 -4.44 2.33
CA HIS A 32 28.83 -5.32 2.17
C HIS A 32 30.16 -4.56 2.24
N GLU A 33 30.28 -3.42 1.55
CA GLU A 33 31.49 -2.59 1.52
C GLU A 33 31.77 -1.92 2.88
N LYS A 34 30.73 -1.64 3.70
CA LYS A 34 30.87 -1.04 5.03
C LYS A 34 30.81 -2.04 6.20
N ASP A 35 30.68 -3.34 5.93
CA ASP A 35 30.48 -4.41 6.93
C ASP A 35 29.48 -4.02 8.05
N VAL A 36 28.36 -3.41 7.67
CA VAL A 36 27.40 -2.76 8.60
C VAL A 36 26.84 -3.76 9.62
N TYR A 37 26.81 -5.04 9.26
CA TYR A 37 26.28 -6.11 10.09
C TYR A 37 27.38 -6.90 10.84
N SER A 38 28.64 -6.45 10.81
CA SER A 38 29.77 -7.05 11.54
C SER A 38 29.88 -8.57 11.31
N LEU A 39 29.80 -9.00 10.05
CA LEU A 39 29.52 -10.40 9.67
C LEU A 39 30.68 -11.36 9.90
N GLY A 40 31.84 -10.83 10.30
CA GLY A 40 33.06 -11.62 10.51
C GLY A 40 33.49 -12.37 9.25
N SER A 41 34.30 -13.40 9.46
CA SER A 41 34.85 -14.23 8.39
C SER A 41 33.89 -15.34 7.95
N ASN A 42 33.10 -15.93 8.86
CA ASN A 42 32.13 -16.98 8.55
C ASN A 42 30.73 -16.54 8.99
N PRO A 43 29.95 -15.87 8.11
CA PRO A 43 28.60 -15.44 8.43
C PRO A 43 27.69 -16.67 8.58
N VAL A 44 27.12 -16.84 9.77
CA VAL A 44 26.05 -17.81 10.05
C VAL A 44 24.77 -17.02 10.27
N VAL A 45 23.68 -17.46 9.64
CA VAL A 45 22.36 -16.85 9.84
C VAL A 45 21.89 -17.11 11.26
N PRO A 46 21.63 -16.07 12.08
CA PRO A 46 21.02 -16.24 13.39
C PRO A 46 19.69 -17.00 13.29
N ALA A 47 19.44 -17.91 14.24
CA ALA A 47 18.30 -18.81 14.19
C ALA A 47 16.95 -18.07 14.18
N ASP A 48 16.86 -16.95 14.90
CA ASP A 48 15.72 -16.04 14.96
C ASP A 48 15.42 -15.39 13.59
N ILE A 49 16.46 -15.01 12.84
CA ILE A 49 16.32 -14.45 11.49
C ILE A 49 15.91 -15.54 10.49
N ALA A 50 16.52 -16.73 10.59
CA ALA A 50 16.18 -17.87 9.74
C ALA A 50 14.72 -18.30 9.93
N GLU A 51 14.22 -18.31 11.17
CA GLU A 51 12.85 -18.69 11.49
C GLU A 51 11.83 -17.73 10.87
N LYS A 52 12.08 -16.41 10.90
CA LYS A 52 11.21 -15.40 10.30
C LYS A 52 10.93 -15.61 8.81
N VAL A 53 11.92 -16.13 8.07
CA VAL A 53 11.81 -16.30 6.61
C VAL A 53 11.48 -17.73 6.19
N LYS A 54 11.60 -18.72 7.10
CA LYS A 54 11.43 -20.15 6.82
C LYS A 54 10.10 -20.49 6.13
N ALA A 55 9.02 -19.81 6.49
CA ALA A 55 7.69 -20.00 5.92
C ALA A 55 7.54 -19.43 4.49
N TYR A 56 8.47 -18.60 4.02
CA TYR A 56 8.40 -17.91 2.73
C TYR A 56 9.35 -18.55 1.72
N GLN A 57 9.00 -19.71 1.19
CA GLN A 57 9.79 -20.30 0.10
C GLN A 57 9.52 -19.56 -1.21
N GLN A 58 10.56 -19.19 -1.96
CA GLN A 58 10.41 -18.37 -3.18
C GLN A 58 9.47 -19.02 -4.22
N LYS A 59 9.51 -20.34 -4.36
CA LYS A 59 8.64 -21.12 -5.26
C LYS A 59 7.16 -21.11 -4.85
N SER A 60 6.85 -20.74 -3.62
CA SER A 60 5.49 -20.74 -3.06
C SER A 60 4.82 -19.36 -3.02
N ILE A 61 5.50 -18.31 -3.51
CA ILE A 61 4.94 -16.95 -3.53
C ILE A 61 4.01 -16.83 -4.75
N TYR A 62 2.77 -17.27 -4.59
CA TYR A 62 1.73 -17.00 -5.56
C TYR A 62 1.38 -15.50 -5.58
N PRO A 63 1.03 -14.92 -6.75
CA PRO A 63 0.41 -13.59 -6.79
C PRO A 63 -0.78 -13.59 -5.84
N VAL A 64 -0.88 -12.55 -5.00
CA VAL A 64 -1.77 -12.50 -3.83
C VAL A 64 -3.17 -12.98 -4.20
N ILE A 65 -3.56 -14.12 -3.65
CA ILE A 65 -4.94 -14.61 -3.64
C ILE A 65 -5.74 -13.59 -2.84
N GLU A 66 -6.92 -13.20 -3.33
CA GLU A 66 -7.83 -12.33 -2.58
C GLU A 66 -8.07 -12.91 -1.18
N ASN A 67 -7.47 -12.27 -0.17
CA ASN A 67 -7.75 -12.61 1.21
C ASN A 67 -9.13 -12.06 1.59
N ALA A 68 -9.87 -12.82 2.39
CA ALA A 68 -11.15 -12.41 3.00
C ALA A 68 -11.09 -10.99 3.60
N PHE A 69 -9.93 -10.60 4.13
CA PHE A 69 -9.68 -9.24 4.61
C PHE A 69 -9.93 -8.15 3.54
N TYR A 70 -9.26 -8.22 2.38
CA TYR A 70 -9.42 -7.20 1.33
C TYR A 70 -10.77 -7.28 0.65
N LEU A 71 -11.30 -8.49 0.50
CA LEU A 71 -12.65 -8.70 -0.03
C LEU A 71 -13.70 -8.05 0.86
N GLY A 72 -13.55 -8.18 2.19
CA GLY A 72 -14.42 -7.54 3.18
C GLY A 72 -14.49 -6.02 3.01
N PHE A 73 -13.34 -5.33 2.94
CA PHE A 73 -13.32 -3.89 2.71
C PHE A 73 -13.87 -3.49 1.34
N THR A 74 -13.59 -4.29 0.30
CA THR A 74 -14.10 -4.04 -1.05
C THR A 74 -15.62 -4.10 -1.07
N ASN A 75 -16.21 -5.08 -0.37
CA ASN A 75 -17.66 -5.23 -0.25
C ASN A 75 -18.28 -4.08 0.57
N GLN A 76 -17.68 -3.71 1.69
CA GLN A 76 -18.15 -2.58 2.51
C GLN A 76 -18.16 -1.26 1.74
N LEU A 77 -17.06 -0.95 1.03
CA LEU A 77 -16.98 0.25 0.20
C LEU A 77 -17.97 0.20 -0.98
N SER A 78 -18.18 -0.98 -1.57
CA SER A 78 -19.16 -1.15 -2.65
C SER A 78 -20.58 -0.89 -2.16
N MET A 79 -20.92 -1.39 -0.97
CA MET A 79 -22.19 -1.09 -0.30
C MET A 79 -22.33 0.40 0.01
N CYS A 80 -21.26 1.07 0.47
CA CYS A 80 -21.27 2.51 0.68
C CYS A 80 -21.58 3.27 -0.62
N VAL A 81 -20.93 2.91 -1.73
CA VAL A 81 -21.19 3.51 -3.05
C VAL A 81 -22.65 3.31 -3.49
N MET A 82 -23.19 2.10 -3.31
CA MET A 82 -24.58 1.81 -3.66
C MET A 82 -25.57 2.62 -2.81
N ASN A 83 -25.32 2.74 -1.50
CA ASN A 83 -26.18 3.50 -0.59
C ASN A 83 -26.10 5.00 -0.87
N LEU A 84 -24.89 5.55 -1.10
CA LEU A 84 -24.72 6.95 -1.50
C LEU A 84 -25.45 7.27 -2.81
N LYS A 85 -25.42 6.34 -3.77
CA LYS A 85 -26.17 6.49 -5.03
C LYS A 85 -27.68 6.53 -4.77
N LYS A 86 -28.21 5.61 -3.95
CA LYS A 86 -29.63 5.60 -3.58
C LYS A 86 -30.04 6.88 -2.85
N GLU A 87 -29.23 7.35 -1.92
CA GLU A 87 -29.46 8.62 -1.20
C GLU A 87 -29.44 9.82 -2.12
N TYR A 88 -28.58 9.81 -3.15
CA TYR A 88 -28.55 10.86 -4.16
C TYR A 88 -29.80 10.86 -5.05
N GLU A 89 -30.28 9.69 -5.47
CA GLU A 89 -31.51 9.55 -6.27
C GLU A 89 -32.76 10.00 -5.49
N ARG A 90 -32.74 9.85 -4.16
CA ARG A 90 -33.83 10.21 -3.23
C ARG A 90 -33.49 11.42 -2.38
N ILE A 91 -32.71 12.35 -2.92
CA ILE A 91 -32.19 13.46 -2.14
C ILE A 91 -33.27 14.46 -1.75
N ASP A 92 -34.28 14.63 -2.60
CA ASP A 92 -35.37 15.58 -2.39
C ASP A 92 -36.57 14.94 -1.63
N GLU A 93 -36.48 13.64 -1.29
CA GLU A 93 -37.47 12.93 -0.48
C GLU A 93 -37.28 13.21 1.02
N ASP A 94 -38.39 13.32 1.77
CA ASP A 94 -38.44 13.49 3.23
C ASP A 94 -37.62 14.68 3.78
N VAL A 95 -37.48 15.73 2.98
CA VAL A 95 -36.71 16.93 3.35
C VAL A 95 -37.58 17.91 4.13
N VAL A 96 -37.24 18.13 5.39
CA VAL A 96 -37.88 19.16 6.24
C VAL A 96 -37.13 20.50 6.13
N TRP A 97 -35.81 20.47 5.89
CA TRP A 97 -34.96 21.67 5.80
C TRP A 97 -34.26 21.79 4.44
N PRO A 98 -34.88 22.43 3.44
CA PRO A 98 -34.31 22.57 2.10
C PRO A 98 -32.94 23.28 2.06
N SER A 99 -32.66 24.16 3.03
CA SER A 99 -31.38 24.87 3.15
C SER A 99 -30.18 23.95 3.39
N ALA A 100 -30.40 22.73 3.88
CA ALA A 100 -29.36 21.73 4.10
C ALA A 100 -29.00 20.93 2.83
N LEU A 101 -29.89 20.91 1.82
CA LEU A 101 -29.72 20.06 0.62
C LEU A 101 -28.43 20.32 -0.17
N PRO A 102 -27.99 21.56 -0.41
CA PRO A 102 -26.74 21.81 -1.12
C PRO A 102 -25.54 21.16 -0.41
N TYR A 103 -25.53 21.21 0.92
CA TYR A 103 -24.47 20.61 1.72
C TYR A 103 -24.55 19.08 1.70
N VAL A 104 -25.75 18.50 1.84
CA VAL A 104 -25.93 17.04 1.76
C VAL A 104 -25.48 16.51 0.38
N LYS A 105 -25.86 17.19 -0.72
CA LYS A 105 -25.40 16.86 -2.09
C LYS A 105 -23.88 16.90 -2.19
N LEU A 106 -23.23 17.90 -1.59
CA LEU A 106 -21.77 18.01 -1.56
C LEU A 106 -21.12 16.86 -0.78
N PHE A 107 -21.63 16.53 0.41
CA PHE A 107 -21.10 15.44 1.24
C PHE A 107 -21.25 14.08 0.57
N ILE A 108 -22.40 13.79 -0.03
CA ILE A 108 -22.61 12.56 -0.81
C ILE A 108 -21.60 12.47 -1.95
N SER A 109 -21.38 13.57 -2.68
CA SER A 109 -20.42 13.61 -3.79
C SER A 109 -18.99 13.36 -3.29
N LYS A 110 -18.58 13.98 -2.18
CA LYS A 110 -17.27 13.77 -1.54
C LYS A 110 -17.09 12.32 -1.12
N ASP A 111 -18.07 11.75 -0.43
CA ASP A 111 -18.03 10.39 0.10
C ASP A 111 -18.06 9.34 -1.02
N TYR A 112 -18.72 9.64 -2.14
CA TYR A 112 -18.68 8.80 -3.34
C TYR A 112 -17.27 8.74 -3.92
N VAL A 113 -16.61 9.89 -4.13
CA VAL A 113 -15.24 9.96 -4.65
C VAL A 113 -14.26 9.30 -3.67
N ARG A 114 -14.41 9.55 -2.36
CA ARG A 114 -13.61 8.93 -1.28
C ARG A 114 -13.73 7.42 -1.27
N SER A 115 -14.93 6.88 -1.46
CA SER A 115 -15.15 5.44 -1.53
C SER A 115 -14.37 4.83 -2.71
N LYS A 116 -14.38 5.48 -3.87
CA LYS A 116 -13.62 5.04 -5.06
C LYS A 116 -12.11 5.12 -4.87
N ILE A 117 -11.61 6.21 -4.28
CA ILE A 117 -10.18 6.35 -3.93
C ILE A 117 -9.77 5.26 -2.93
N SER A 118 -10.60 4.98 -1.93
CA SER A 118 -10.33 3.95 -0.92
C SER A 118 -10.29 2.55 -1.54
N MET A 119 -11.15 2.26 -2.53
CA MET A 119 -11.07 1.02 -3.32
C MET A 119 -9.74 0.91 -4.07
N ALA A 120 -9.25 2.00 -4.68
CA ALA A 120 -7.94 2.00 -5.33
C ALA A 120 -6.81 1.75 -4.32
N ASN A 121 -6.88 2.37 -3.13
CA ASN A 121 -5.91 2.15 -2.05
C ASN A 121 -5.86 0.68 -1.60
N ILE A 122 -6.97 -0.06 -1.63
CA ILE A 122 -6.98 -1.51 -1.34
C ILE A 122 -6.08 -2.27 -2.32
N HIS A 123 -6.09 -1.92 -3.62
CA HIS A 123 -5.19 -2.54 -4.60
C HIS A 123 -3.72 -2.25 -4.29
N THR A 124 -3.40 -1.03 -3.85
CA THR A 124 -2.06 -0.68 -3.38
C THR A 124 -1.65 -1.51 -2.15
N LEU A 125 -2.57 -1.74 -1.20
CA LEU A 125 -2.29 -2.60 -0.03
C LEU A 125 -2.05 -4.06 -0.42
N LYS A 126 -2.85 -4.60 -1.35
CA LYS A 126 -2.64 -5.94 -1.93
C LYS A 126 -1.23 -6.05 -2.54
N MET A 127 -0.81 -5.03 -3.30
CA MET A 127 0.52 -5.00 -3.89
C MET A 127 1.63 -4.91 -2.83
N MET A 128 1.46 -4.09 -1.80
CA MET A 128 2.41 -3.99 -0.68
C MET A 128 2.56 -5.32 0.08
N GLU A 129 1.48 -6.06 0.28
CA GLU A 129 1.55 -7.41 0.84
C GLU A 129 2.28 -8.40 -0.07
N TYR A 130 2.01 -8.36 -1.37
CA TYR A 130 2.74 -9.18 -2.33
C TYR A 130 4.24 -8.88 -2.28
N THR A 131 4.62 -7.60 -2.35
CA THR A 131 6.01 -7.16 -2.27
C THR A 131 6.66 -7.59 -0.96
N GLN A 132 5.96 -7.48 0.18
CA GLN A 132 6.46 -7.96 1.46
C GLN A 132 6.81 -9.45 1.43
N LYS A 133 5.88 -10.28 0.95
CA LYS A 133 6.09 -11.74 0.83
C LYS A 133 7.23 -12.05 -0.14
N MET A 134 7.30 -11.32 -1.24
CA MET A 134 8.36 -11.45 -2.25
C MET A 134 9.75 -11.18 -1.66
N LEU A 135 9.92 -10.09 -0.92
CA LEU A 135 11.18 -9.74 -0.26
C LEU A 135 11.60 -10.82 0.77
N LEU A 136 10.65 -11.33 1.56
CA LEU A 136 10.92 -12.42 2.50
C LEU A 136 11.31 -13.72 1.79
N GLY A 137 10.71 -14.00 0.62
CA GLY A 137 11.11 -15.15 -0.20
C GLY A 137 12.50 -15.01 -0.80
N TYR A 138 12.88 -13.81 -1.24
CA TYR A 138 14.26 -13.54 -1.65
C TYR A 138 15.23 -13.66 -0.48
N ALA A 139 14.86 -13.21 0.73
CA ALA A 139 15.67 -13.41 1.92
C ALA A 139 15.87 -14.89 2.24
N ASN A 140 14.81 -15.70 2.19
CA ASN A 140 14.88 -17.15 2.38
C ASN A 140 15.81 -17.81 1.35
N SER A 141 15.66 -17.50 0.06
CA SER A 141 16.55 -18.01 -0.99
C SER A 141 18.02 -17.66 -0.74
N ASN A 142 18.31 -16.42 -0.33
CA ASN A 142 19.68 -16.01 0.00
C ASN A 142 20.29 -16.76 1.19
N PHE A 143 19.47 -17.23 2.14
CA PHE A 143 19.92 -18.01 3.30
C PHE A 143 19.99 -19.52 3.04
N THR A 144 19.25 -20.04 2.05
CA THR A 144 19.11 -21.48 1.79
C THR A 144 19.95 -21.99 0.62
N GLU A 145 20.49 -21.12 -0.24
CA GLU A 145 21.40 -21.54 -1.31
C GLU A 145 22.74 -22.07 -0.75
N GLY A 146 22.92 -23.39 -0.82
CA GLY A 146 24.12 -24.10 -0.36
C GLY A 146 25.34 -23.94 -1.25
N ASN A 147 26.53 -24.11 -0.65
CA ASN A 147 27.87 -24.14 -1.25
C ASN A 147 28.21 -22.95 -2.16
N ALA A 148 28.23 -21.76 -1.58
CA ALA A 148 28.84 -20.59 -2.19
C ALA A 148 30.20 -20.27 -1.54
N ASP A 149 31.10 -19.68 -2.31
CA ASP A 149 32.35 -19.13 -1.78
C ASP A 149 32.10 -18.16 -0.61
N LYS A 150 33.09 -18.02 0.26
CA LYS A 150 33.00 -17.21 1.50
C LYS A 150 32.50 -15.78 1.24
N GLU A 151 33.01 -15.13 0.20
CA GLU A 151 32.62 -13.77 -0.19
C GLU A 151 31.17 -13.71 -0.72
N ILE A 152 30.79 -14.70 -1.53
CA ILE A 152 29.43 -14.83 -2.05
C ILE A 152 28.44 -15.06 -0.89
N ARG A 153 28.80 -15.86 0.12
CA ARG A 153 27.98 -16.05 1.33
C ARG A 153 27.80 -14.76 2.11
N LYS A 154 28.86 -13.97 2.31
CA LYS A 154 28.76 -12.66 3.00
C LYS A 154 27.82 -11.72 2.26
N LYS A 155 27.93 -11.65 0.92
CA LYS A 155 27.03 -10.84 0.09
C LYS A 155 25.58 -11.30 0.15
N LYS A 156 25.32 -12.60 0.02
CA LYS A 156 23.96 -13.17 0.14
C LYS A 156 23.36 -12.87 1.52
N PHE A 157 24.16 -12.98 2.57
CA PHE A 157 23.71 -12.69 3.93
C PHE A 157 23.30 -11.22 4.12
N ALA A 158 24.15 -10.28 3.69
CA ALA A 158 23.83 -8.85 3.72
C ALA A 158 22.55 -8.52 2.92
N ASN A 159 22.36 -9.19 1.77
CA ASN A 159 21.15 -9.04 0.96
C ASN A 159 19.92 -9.55 1.70
N GLY A 160 20.01 -10.74 2.30
CA GLY A 160 18.91 -11.33 3.07
C GLY A 160 18.45 -10.45 4.22
N ILE A 161 19.38 -9.84 4.97
CA ILE A 161 19.03 -8.87 6.02
C ILE A 161 18.35 -7.63 5.43
N ALA A 162 18.92 -7.04 4.37
CA ALA A 162 18.34 -5.85 3.74
C ALA A 162 16.90 -6.10 3.26
N PHE A 163 16.63 -7.29 2.69
CA PHE A 163 15.28 -7.69 2.28
C PHE A 163 14.30 -7.79 3.45
N ILE A 164 14.75 -8.31 4.60
CA ILE A 164 13.94 -8.38 5.81
C ILE A 164 13.62 -6.98 6.32
N GLU A 165 14.61 -6.09 6.42
CA GLU A 165 14.40 -4.72 6.88
C GLU A 165 13.43 -3.95 5.98
N MET A 166 13.56 -4.09 4.66
CA MET A 166 12.62 -3.49 3.69
C MET A 166 11.22 -4.06 3.86
N SER A 167 11.09 -5.38 4.03
CA SER A 167 9.82 -6.06 4.31
C SER A 167 9.15 -5.53 5.58
N GLU A 168 9.91 -5.34 6.66
CA GLU A 168 9.39 -4.79 7.92
C GLU A 168 8.94 -3.33 7.77
N LYS A 169 9.69 -2.50 7.03
CA LYS A 169 9.30 -1.11 6.72
C LYS A 169 7.97 -1.07 5.96
N ILE A 170 7.82 -1.89 4.92
CA ILE A 170 6.57 -2.02 4.16
C ILE A 170 5.43 -2.52 5.06
N GLY A 171 5.69 -3.51 5.93
CA GLY A 171 4.72 -4.03 6.88
C GLY A 171 4.18 -2.97 7.85
N ARG A 172 5.07 -2.14 8.42
CA ARG A 172 4.68 -1.01 9.29
C ARG A 172 3.81 0.01 8.53
N TYR A 173 4.22 0.36 7.32
CA TYR A 173 3.46 1.29 6.47
C TYR A 173 2.07 0.74 6.12
N ARG A 174 1.99 -0.53 5.72
CA ARG A 174 0.72 -1.22 5.41
C ARG A 174 -0.22 -1.21 6.61
N LYS A 175 0.28 -1.51 7.82
CA LYS A 175 -0.53 -1.49 9.06
C LYS A 175 -1.15 -0.12 9.32
N LYS A 176 -0.37 0.96 9.17
CA LYS A 176 -0.88 2.33 9.30
C LYS A 176 -1.98 2.62 8.27
N ARG A 177 -1.76 2.26 7.01
CA ARG A 177 -2.75 2.46 5.94
C ARG A 177 -4.04 1.67 6.13
N ILE A 178 -3.96 0.48 6.68
CA ILE A 178 -5.14 -0.32 7.04
C ILE A 178 -5.97 0.41 8.11
N GLN A 179 -5.34 0.96 9.14
CA GLN A 179 -6.04 1.73 10.18
C GLN A 179 -6.72 2.98 9.60
N GLU A 180 -6.04 3.69 8.70
CA GLU A 180 -6.64 4.83 7.99
C GLU A 180 -7.85 4.40 7.14
N LEU A 181 -7.76 3.27 6.44
CA LEU A 181 -8.88 2.70 5.66
C LEU A 181 -10.06 2.34 6.56
N GLU A 182 -9.81 1.72 7.71
CA GLU A 182 -10.87 1.38 8.69
C GLU A 182 -11.61 2.61 9.21
N VAL A 183 -10.87 3.67 9.53
CA VAL A 183 -11.44 4.94 9.99
C VAL A 183 -12.27 5.59 8.87
N GLU A 184 -11.75 5.61 7.64
CA GLU A 184 -12.44 6.18 6.48
C GLU A 184 -13.76 5.43 6.18
N VAL A 185 -13.75 4.09 6.20
CA VAL A 185 -14.97 3.29 6.00
C VAL A 185 -16.01 3.56 7.08
N LYS A 186 -15.61 3.58 8.36
CA LYS A 186 -16.51 3.91 9.48
C LYS A 186 -17.10 5.31 9.34
N ARG A 187 -16.29 6.28 8.93
CA ARG A 187 -16.73 7.66 8.70
C ARG A 187 -17.76 7.73 7.58
N ILE A 188 -17.48 7.13 6.41
CA ILE A 188 -18.42 7.11 5.27
C ILE A 188 -19.75 6.46 5.68
N MET A 189 -19.71 5.30 6.34
CA MET A 189 -20.91 4.63 6.83
C MET A 189 -21.67 5.49 7.84
N GLY A 190 -20.96 6.16 8.76
CA GLY A 190 -21.54 7.10 9.71
C GLY A 190 -22.28 8.24 9.03
N ASN A 191 -21.65 8.87 8.03
CA ASN A 191 -22.28 9.93 7.24
C ASN A 191 -23.54 9.42 6.52
N ILE A 192 -23.47 8.27 5.83
CA ILE A 192 -24.61 7.67 5.14
C ILE A 192 -25.80 7.49 6.09
N ASN A 193 -25.56 6.94 7.28
CA ASN A 193 -26.61 6.72 8.28
C ASN A 193 -27.18 8.02 8.87
N THR A 194 -26.43 9.13 8.76
CA THR A 194 -26.78 10.43 9.35
C THR A 194 -27.49 11.34 8.35
N ILE A 195 -27.38 11.08 7.04
CA ILE A 195 -28.04 11.86 5.98
C ILE A 195 -29.54 12.07 6.25
N PRO A 196 -30.36 11.04 6.59
CA PRO A 196 -31.79 11.24 6.86
C PRO A 196 -32.04 12.21 8.01
N THR A 197 -31.25 12.11 9.09
CA THR A 197 -31.34 13.03 10.24
C THR A 197 -30.99 14.46 9.84
N VAL A 198 -30.02 14.65 8.97
CA VAL A 198 -29.64 15.99 8.47
C VAL A 198 -30.75 16.57 7.59
N LYS A 199 -31.38 15.77 6.72
CA LYS A 199 -32.56 16.19 5.93
C LYS A 199 -33.73 16.64 6.85
N ALA A 200 -33.93 15.94 7.96
CA ALA A 200 -35.00 16.20 8.92
C ALA A 200 -34.72 17.35 9.91
N THR A 201 -33.46 17.60 10.27
CA THR A 201 -33.10 18.56 11.33
C THR A 201 -32.34 19.79 10.85
N GLY A 202 -31.82 19.78 9.62
CA GLY A 202 -30.97 20.84 9.07
C GLY A 202 -29.56 20.91 9.68
N LYS A 203 -29.21 20.03 10.63
CA LYS A 203 -27.93 20.07 11.35
C LYS A 203 -26.80 19.43 10.54
N VAL A 204 -26.22 20.19 9.62
CA VAL A 204 -25.11 19.73 8.75
C VAL A 204 -23.85 19.33 9.55
N SER A 205 -23.67 19.86 10.76
CA SER A 205 -22.55 19.51 11.65
C SER A 205 -22.51 18.03 12.08
N LEU A 206 -23.60 17.28 11.87
CA LEU A 206 -23.63 15.85 12.09
C LEU A 206 -22.85 15.06 11.02
N LEU A 207 -22.57 15.67 9.85
CA LEU A 207 -21.73 15.08 8.81
C LEU A 207 -20.27 15.40 9.09
N VAL A 208 -19.45 14.36 9.11
CA VAL A 208 -18.01 14.49 9.36
C VAL A 208 -17.29 14.60 8.02
N ASP A 209 -16.65 15.76 7.80
CA ASP A 209 -15.68 15.94 6.72
C ASP A 209 -14.28 15.72 7.29
N TYR A 210 -13.55 14.78 6.71
CA TYR A 210 -12.13 14.63 6.98
C TYR A 210 -11.40 14.61 5.65
N PHE A 211 -11.12 15.79 5.11
CA PHE A 211 -10.33 15.90 3.90
C PHE A 211 -8.83 15.74 4.20
N GLU A 212 -8.41 14.52 4.49
CA GLU A 212 -7.00 14.19 4.42
C GLU A 212 -6.62 13.94 2.96
N GLY A 213 -6.20 14.99 2.26
CA GLY A 213 -5.73 14.93 0.87
C GLY A 213 -4.36 14.26 0.73
N HIS A 214 -4.25 12.97 1.07
CA HIS A 214 -3.00 12.22 0.92
C HIS A 214 -2.72 11.74 -0.52
N SER A 215 -3.60 12.08 -1.48
CA SER A 215 -3.62 11.46 -2.83
C SER A 215 -2.58 12.01 -3.81
N ILE A 216 -2.24 13.30 -3.75
CA ILE A 216 -1.26 13.88 -4.68
C ILE A 216 0.17 13.51 -4.27
N PHE A 217 0.45 13.52 -2.97
CA PHE A 217 1.76 13.11 -2.48
C PHE A 217 2.02 11.63 -2.75
N LEU A 218 1.05 10.72 -2.62
CA LEU A 218 1.29 9.32 -3.01
C LEU A 218 1.36 9.10 -4.52
N ALA A 219 0.56 9.79 -5.32
CA ALA A 219 0.63 9.65 -6.77
C ALA A 219 1.96 10.17 -7.35
N ILE A 220 2.49 11.26 -6.78
CA ILE A 220 3.76 11.89 -7.20
C ILE A 220 4.98 11.24 -6.52
N PHE A 221 4.86 10.88 -5.24
CA PHE A 221 5.96 10.26 -4.47
C PHE A 221 5.92 8.74 -4.44
N ALA A 222 4.91 8.02 -4.92
CA ALA A 222 5.08 6.57 -5.12
C ALA A 222 6.25 6.29 -6.09
N PRO A 223 6.37 6.99 -7.24
CA PRO A 223 7.56 6.94 -8.08
C PRO A 223 8.82 7.48 -7.39
N LEU A 224 8.71 8.53 -6.58
CA LEU A 224 9.86 9.25 -5.98
C LEU A 224 10.40 8.57 -4.72
N VAL A 225 9.55 7.89 -3.95
CA VAL A 225 9.93 6.94 -2.89
C VAL A 225 10.61 5.75 -3.54
N LEU A 226 10.09 5.23 -4.65
CA LEU A 226 10.78 4.21 -5.46
C LEU A 226 12.13 4.71 -6.04
N TYR A 227 12.24 6.02 -6.37
CA TYR A 227 13.46 6.65 -6.89
C TYR A 227 14.49 6.98 -5.78
N GLY A 228 14.03 7.37 -4.59
CA GLY A 228 14.85 7.58 -3.40
C GLY A 228 15.44 6.28 -2.85
N PHE A 229 14.83 5.13 -3.16
CA PHE A 229 15.42 3.81 -2.96
C PHE A 229 16.48 3.44 -4.01
N CYS A 230 16.59 4.18 -5.13
CA CYS A 230 17.60 3.96 -6.18
C CYS A 230 18.78 4.95 -6.15
N SER A 231 18.73 6.00 -5.32
CA SER A 231 19.72 7.09 -5.29
C SER A 231 20.46 7.26 -3.95
N LEU A 232 20.35 6.28 -3.06
CA LEU A 232 21.13 6.17 -1.81
C LEU A 232 21.89 4.85 -1.76
#